data_AF-A0A377QZ83-F1
#
_entry.id   AF-A0A377QZ83-F1
#
_cell.length_a   1.000
_cell.length_b   1.000
_cell.length_c   1.000
_cell.angle_alpha   90.00
_cell.angle_beta   90.00
_cell.angle_gamma   90.00
#
_symmetry.space_group_name_H-M   'P 1'
#
loop_
_entity.id
_entity.type
_entity.pdbx_description
1 polymer ?
#
loop_
_entity_poly.entity_id
_entity_poly.type
_entity_poly.pdbx_seq_one_letter_code
_entity_poly.pdbx_strand_id
1 'polypeptide(L)'
;MFWNKAVFNQTKRKLHSGHLLYTQLYLPSGIWTIALEFSIPPSEQGYESMADKVYFPIDGAPHGLLADGFEFDFFDGKTKIGKCVITR
;
A
#
# COMPACT_ATOMS: atom_id res chain seq x y z
N MET A 1 -15.42 -15.66 2.99
CA MET A 1 -15.09 -14.22 2.84
C MET A 1 -13.67 -14.19 2.27
N PHE A 2 -13.54 -14.22 0.95
CA PHE A 2 -12.26 -14.43 0.26
C PHE A 2 -11.71 -13.06 -0.18
N TRP A 3 -10.47 -12.78 0.21
CA TRP A 3 -9.75 -11.50 0.03
C TRP A 3 -8.83 -11.57 -1.22
N ASN A 4 -8.88 -10.57 -2.11
CA ASN A 4 -8.01 -10.45 -3.28
C ASN A 4 -6.82 -9.48 -3.12
N LYS A 5 -5.89 -9.68 -4.04
CA LYS A 5 -4.45 -9.43 -4.00
C LYS A 5 -4.01 -8.13 -4.67
N ALA A 6 -3.31 -7.26 -3.93
CA ALA A 6 -2.58 -6.13 -4.54
C ALA A 6 -1.31 -6.60 -5.25
N VAL A 7 -1.11 -6.18 -6.50
CA VAL A 7 0.09 -6.47 -7.32
C VAL A 7 1.05 -5.27 -7.29
N PHE A 8 2.31 -5.50 -6.91
CA PHE A 8 3.36 -4.46 -6.89
C PHE A 8 4.43 -4.74 -7.95
N ASN A 9 4.65 -3.83 -8.90
CA ASN A 9 5.72 -3.98 -9.89
C ASN A 9 7.03 -3.35 -9.37
N GLN A 10 7.92 -4.17 -8.81
CA GLN A 10 9.27 -3.78 -8.37
C GLN A 10 10.22 -3.62 -9.55
N THR A 11 10.62 -2.38 -9.86
CA THR A 11 11.69 -2.14 -10.84
C THR A 11 13.07 -1.87 -10.25
N LYS A 12 13.25 -1.48 -8.96
CA LYS A 12 14.58 -1.04 -8.46
C LYS A 12 14.99 -1.32 -6.99
N ARG A 13 14.15 -1.84 -6.07
CA ARG A 13 14.55 -2.05 -4.66
C ARG A 13 13.70 -3.10 -3.94
N LYS A 14 14.35 -3.96 -3.15
CA LYS A 14 13.67 -4.91 -2.26
C LYS A 14 12.96 -4.14 -1.14
N LEU A 15 11.68 -4.43 -0.92
CA LEU A 15 10.91 -3.80 0.16
C LEU A 15 11.40 -4.27 1.54
N HIS A 16 11.07 -3.50 2.58
CA HIS A 16 11.49 -3.76 3.95
C HIS A 16 10.98 -5.12 4.48
N SER A 17 11.70 -5.70 5.42
CA SER A 17 11.29 -6.93 6.13
C SER A 17 10.28 -6.67 7.28
N GLY A 18 9.68 -5.49 7.30
CA GLY A 18 8.68 -5.12 8.29
C GLY A 18 7.30 -5.67 7.90
N HIS A 19 6.53 -6.08 8.92
CA HIS A 19 5.13 -6.47 8.78
C HIS A 19 4.17 -5.28 8.66
N LEU A 20 4.67 -4.06 8.82
CA LEU A 20 3.88 -2.84 8.73
C LEU A 20 4.69 -1.78 7.97
N LEU A 21 4.14 -1.33 6.86
CA LEU A 21 4.71 -0.25 6.06
C LEU A 21 3.76 0.93 6.00
N TYR A 22 4.33 2.12 5.80
CA TYR A 22 3.57 3.34 5.61
C TYR A 22 3.94 3.98 4.29
N THR A 23 2.97 4.62 3.66
CA THR A 23 3.20 5.46 2.48
C THR A 23 2.31 6.69 2.49
N GLN A 24 2.55 7.63 1.58
CA GLN A 24 1.79 8.88 1.47
C GLN A 24 0.90 8.84 0.23
N LEU A 25 -0.39 9.12 0.43
CA LEU A 25 -1.37 9.37 -0.60
C LEU A 25 -1.52 10.87 -0.80
N TYR A 26 -1.20 11.33 -2.01
CA TYR A 26 -1.32 12.74 -2.40
C TYR A 26 -2.63 12.94 -3.15
N LEU A 27 -3.58 13.66 -2.53
CA LEU A 27 -4.86 14.04 -3.14
C LEU A 27 -4.94 15.56 -3.30
N PRO A 28 -5.80 16.07 -4.20
CA PRO A 28 -6.08 17.51 -4.27
C PRO A 28 -6.57 18.10 -2.94
N SER A 29 -7.24 17.30 -2.11
CA SER A 29 -7.79 17.69 -0.80
C SER A 29 -6.77 17.64 0.34
N GLY A 30 -5.58 17.07 0.12
CA GLY A 30 -4.57 16.92 1.17
C GLY A 30 -3.68 15.70 1.01
N ILE A 31 -2.77 15.53 1.96
CA ILE A 31 -1.84 14.40 2.01
C ILE A 31 -2.24 13.50 3.17
N TRP A 32 -2.36 12.21 2.90
CA TRP A 32 -2.81 11.21 3.86
C TRP A 32 -1.79 10.09 3.99
N THR A 33 -1.58 9.58 5.20
CA THR A 33 -0.76 8.39 5.40
C THR A 33 -1.61 7.13 5.24
N ILE A 34 -1.12 6.14 4.49
CA ILE A 34 -1.72 4.82 4.37
C ILE A 34 -0.81 3.82 5.08
N ALA A 35 -1.40 2.94 5.89
CA ALA A 35 -0.75 1.81 6.52
C ALA A 35 -1.04 0.52 5.73
N LEU A 36 -0.02 -0.31 5.57
CA LEU A 36 -0.10 -1.62 4.92
C LEU A 36 0.44 -2.68 5.89
N GLU A 37 -0.43 -3.59 6.33
CA GLU A 37 -0.06 -4.73 7.18
C GLU A 37 0.19 -5.97 6.34
N PHE A 38 1.21 -6.75 6.73
CA PHE A 38 1.64 -7.97 6.06
C PHE A 38 1.87 -9.09 7.09
N SER A 39 1.27 -10.25 6.85
CA SER A 39 1.50 -11.49 7.58
C SER A 39 2.83 -12.11 7.19
N ILE A 40 3.19 -12.03 5.89
CA ILE A 40 4.49 -12.39 5.34
C ILE A 40 5.19 -11.09 4.91
N PRO A 41 6.39 -10.77 5.42
CA PRO A 41 7.09 -9.54 5.07
C PRO A 41 7.21 -9.37 3.54
N PRO A 42 7.02 -8.16 2.99
CA PRO A 42 7.05 -7.96 1.54
C PRO A 42 8.42 -8.30 0.94
N SER A 43 9.51 -8.22 1.72
CA SER A 43 10.83 -8.70 1.33
C SER A 43 10.89 -10.21 1.00
N GLU A 44 9.94 -11.00 1.49
CA GLU A 44 9.86 -12.44 1.32
C GLU A 44 8.84 -12.86 0.25
N GLN A 45 7.99 -11.93 -0.22
CA GLN A 45 6.96 -12.20 -1.24
C GLN A 45 7.46 -12.12 -2.69
N GLY A 46 8.68 -11.60 -2.89
CA GLY A 46 9.29 -11.46 -4.21
C GLY A 46 9.13 -10.05 -4.77
N TYR A 47 8.90 -9.93 -6.08
CA TYR A 47 8.76 -8.64 -6.76
C TYR A 47 7.37 -8.02 -6.57
N GLU A 48 6.35 -8.86 -6.45
CA GLU A 48 4.99 -8.48 -6.08
C GLU A 48 4.80 -8.75 -4.58
N SER A 49 4.04 -7.90 -3.89
CA SER A 49 3.77 -8.08 -2.47
C SER A 49 2.32 -7.74 -2.18
N MET A 50 1.66 -8.57 -1.40
CA MET A 50 0.28 -8.38 -1.01
C MET A 50 0.21 -8.02 0.45
N ALA A 51 -0.41 -6.88 0.75
CA ALA A 51 -0.78 -6.53 2.11
C ALA A 51 -2.07 -7.26 2.50
N ASP A 52 -2.11 -7.79 3.71
CA ASP A 52 -3.29 -8.39 4.31
C ASP A 52 -4.30 -7.33 4.77
N LYS A 53 -3.84 -6.11 5.07
CA LYS A 53 -4.73 -4.96 5.32
C LYS A 53 -4.13 -3.68 4.80
N VAL A 54 -5.00 -2.80 4.30
CA VAL A 54 -4.66 -1.44 3.89
C VAL A 54 -5.69 -0.49 4.49
N TYR A 55 -5.24 0.53 5.23
CA TYR A 55 -6.13 1.46 5.92
C TYR A 55 -5.48 2.82 6.15
N PHE A 56 -6.30 3.84 6.40
CA PHE A 56 -5.79 5.10 6.95
C PHE A 56 -5.73 5.00 8.48
N PRO A 57 -4.60 5.36 9.12
CA PRO A 57 -4.44 5.24 10.57
C PRO A 57 -5.12 6.38 11.36
N ILE A 58 -5.80 7.31 10.69
CA ILE A 58 -6.48 8.44 11.32
C ILE A 58 -7.97 8.49 10.92
N ASP A 59 -8.84 8.76 11.89
CA ASP A 59 -10.29 8.65 11.71
C ASP A 59 -10.85 9.62 10.66
N GLY A 60 -10.30 10.84 10.56
CA GLY A 60 -10.75 11.87 9.62
C GLY A 60 -10.30 11.67 8.17
N ALA A 61 -9.61 10.58 7.85
CA ALA A 61 -9.16 10.29 6.50
C ALA A 61 -10.31 9.88 5.55
N PRO A 62 -10.12 10.01 4.23
CA PRO A 62 -11.13 9.64 3.24
C PRO A 62 -11.20 8.10 3.05
N HIS A 63 -11.60 7.36 4.10
CA HIS A 63 -11.64 5.89 4.13
C HIS A 63 -12.41 5.27 2.96
N GLY A 64 -13.44 5.94 2.45
CA GLY A 64 -14.22 5.49 1.30
C GLY A 64 -13.44 5.39 -0.01
N LEU A 65 -12.23 5.98 -0.10
CA LEU A 65 -11.36 5.86 -1.28
C LEU A 65 -10.66 4.51 -1.40
N LEU A 66 -10.45 3.78 -0.29
CA LEU A 66 -9.84 2.45 -0.31
C LEU A 66 -10.87 1.39 -0.75
N ALA A 67 -11.41 1.60 -1.95
CA ALA A 67 -12.38 0.74 -2.61
C ALA A 67 -11.70 -0.08 -3.72
N ASP A 68 -12.36 -1.15 -4.14
CA ASP A 68 -11.87 -2.03 -5.22
C ASP A 68 -11.56 -1.23 -6.49
N GLY A 69 -10.42 -1.51 -7.12
CA GLY A 69 -9.89 -0.80 -8.27
C GLY A 69 -9.20 0.53 -7.97
N PHE A 70 -9.20 1.01 -6.72
CA PHE A 70 -8.48 2.25 -6.38
C PHE A 70 -6.98 2.05 -6.50
N GLU A 71 -6.33 2.93 -7.26
CA GLU A 71 -4.89 2.91 -7.47
C GLU A 71 -4.21 4.08 -6.77
N PHE A 72 -3.03 3.82 -6.20
CA PHE A 72 -2.19 4.87 -5.63
C PHE A 72 -0.71 4.52 -5.75
N ASP A 73 0.14 5.53 -5.67
CA ASP A 73 1.58 5.33 -5.74
C ASP A 73 2.15 4.95 -4.37
N PHE A 74 3.11 4.02 -4.36
CA PHE A 74 3.86 3.69 -3.15
C PHE A 74 5.19 4.45 -3.14
N PHE A 75 5.35 5.29 -2.13
CA PHE A 75 6.55 6.07 -1.85
C PHE A 75 7.34 5.50 -0.68
N ASP A 76 8.68 5.47 -0.83
CA ASP A 76 9.66 5.37 0.24
C ASP A 76 10.35 6.74 0.38
N GLY A 77 10.00 7.46 1.45
CA GLY A 77 10.33 8.88 1.58
C GLY A 77 9.73 9.71 0.45
N LYS A 78 10.57 10.38 -0.33
CA LYS A 78 10.16 11.20 -1.49
C LYS A 78 10.18 10.44 -2.82
N THR A 79 10.62 9.17 -2.81
CA THR A 79 10.85 8.40 -4.03
C THR A 79 9.67 7.46 -4.26
N LYS A 80 9.01 7.59 -5.42
CA LYS A 80 8.05 6.59 -5.90
C LYS A 80 8.80 5.30 -6.24
N ILE A 81 8.43 4.20 -5.60
CA ILE A 81 9.07 2.89 -5.80
C ILE A 81 8.10 1.82 -6.32
N GLY A 82 6.79 2.13 -6.37
CA GLY A 82 5.79 1.19 -6.88
C GLY A 82 4.43 1.84 -7.08
N LYS A 83 3.50 1.02 -7.54
CA LYS A 83 2.07 1.33 -7.66
C LYS A 83 1.30 0.27 -6.90
N CYS A 84 0.28 0.70 -6.16
CA CYS A 84 -0.65 -0.13 -5.43
C CYS A 84 -2.00 -0.11 -6.15
N VAL A 85 -2.70 -1.22 -6.10
CA VAL A 85 -4.12 -1.33 -6.47
C VAL A 85 -4.85 -2.03 -5.34
N ILE A 86 -5.98 -1.46 -4.92
CA ILE A 86 -6.90 -2.11 -3.99
C ILE A 86 -7.71 -3.13 -4.78
N THR A 87 -7.71 -4.38 -4.35
CA THR A 87 -8.44 -5.48 -4.97
C THR A 87 -9.23 -6.23 -3.90
N ARG A 88 -10.51 -6.51 -4.10
CA ARG A 88 -11.38 -7.23 -3.15
C ARG A 88 -11.53 -8.70 -3.44
#